data_AF-A0A2X4UAJ0-F1
#
_entry.id   AF-A0A2X4UAJ0-F1
#
_cell.length_a   1.000
_cell.length_b   1.000
_cell.length_c   1.000
_cell.angle_alpha   90.00
_cell.angle_beta   90.00
_cell.angle_gamma   90.00
#
_symmetry.space_group_name_H-M   'P 1'
#
loop_
_entity.id
_entity.type
_entity.pdbx_description
1 polymer ?
#
loop_
_entity_poly.entity_id
_entity_poly.type
_entity_poly.pdbx_seq_one_letter_code
_entity_poly.pdbx_strand_id
1 'polypeptide(L)' 'MLVGDPHRNKHISKVLLDEYDIYVQPVNAPTVPAGSERLRVTPTSAHTHEDVDYFLAALSKVWAANELRRAG' A
#
# COMPACT_ATOMS: atom_id res chain seq x y z
N MET A 1 -6.64 3.14 1.60
CA MET A 1 -6.59 2.02 2.57
C MET A 1 -5.90 2.48 3.83
N LEU A 2 -6.48 2.23 4.99
CA LEU A 2 -5.87 2.51 6.28
C LEU A 2 -5.07 1.29 6.73
N VAL A 3 -3.81 1.49 7.08
CA VAL A 3 -2.94 0.48 7.69
C VAL A 3 -2.97 0.63 9.22
N GLY A 4 -3.02 1.87 9.72
CA GLY A 4 -3.18 2.19 11.15
C GLY A 4 -2.00 1.81 12.05
N ASP A 5 -0.89 1.38 11.45
CA ASP A 5 0.37 1.10 12.14
C ASP A 5 1.55 1.51 11.25
N PRO A 6 2.51 2.30 11.75
CA PRO A 6 3.60 2.85 10.94
C PRO A 6 4.65 1.79 10.54
N HIS A 7 4.85 0.74 11.34
CA HIS A 7 5.78 -0.34 11.02
C HIS A 7 5.22 -1.22 9.91
N ARG A 8 3.94 -1.61 10.02
CA ARG A 8 3.23 -2.35 8.98
C ARG A 8 3.16 -1.55 7.69
N ASN A 9 2.88 -0.24 7.76
CA ASN A 9 2.79 0.61 6.56
C ASN A 9 4.12 0.65 5.78
N LYS A 10 5.24 0.80 6.49
CA LYS A 10 6.58 0.73 5.89
C LYS A 10 6.90 -0.66 5.34
N HIS A 11 6.54 -1.72 6.07
CA HIS A 11 6.79 -3.09 5.65
C HIS A 11 6.03 -3.43 4.35
N ILE A 12 4.74 -3.11 4.26
CA ILE A 12 3.93 -3.35 3.05
C ILE A 12 4.52 -2.60 1.85
N SER A 13 4.90 -1.34 2.02
CA SER A 13 5.55 -0.55 0.97
C SER A 13 6.86 -1.20 0.51
N LYS A 14 7.67 -1.71 1.45
CA LYS A 14 8.91 -2.43 1.13
C LYS A 14 8.66 -3.74 0.39
N VAL A 15 7.68 -4.55 0.80
CA VAL A 15 7.35 -5.82 0.13
C VAL A 15 6.85 -5.56 -1.30
N LEU A 16 5.97 -4.56 -1.49
CA LEU A 16 5.51 -4.18 -2.82
C LEU A 16 6.67 -3.77 -3.74
N LEU A 17 7.66 -3.05 -3.19
CA LEU A 17 8.84 -2.67 -3.95
C LEU A 17 9.75 -3.86 -4.24
N ASP A 18 10.15 -4.61 -3.23
CA ASP A 18 11.17 -5.66 -3.35
C ASP A 18 10.67 -6.88 -4.15
N GLU A 19 9.40 -7.26 -4.02
CA GLU A 19 8.86 -8.48 -4.64
C GLU A 19 8.06 -8.22 -5.92
N TYR A 20 7.46 -7.05 -6.06
CA TYR A 20 6.54 -6.75 -7.16
C TYR A 20 6.98 -5.57 -8.02
N ASP A 21 8.11 -4.93 -7.70
CA ASP A 21 8.64 -3.71 -8.35
C ASP A 21 7.64 -2.54 -8.33
N ILE A 22 6.80 -2.48 -7.28
CA ILE A 22 5.80 -1.44 -7.11
C ILE A 22 6.18 -0.54 -5.93
N TYR A 23 6.54 0.70 -6.25
CA TYR A 23 6.74 1.70 -5.22
C TYR A 23 5.44 2.47 -4.89
N VAL A 24 4.98 2.32 -3.65
CA VAL A 24 3.91 3.15 -3.08
C VAL A 24 4.39 3.81 -1.80
N GLN A 25 4.15 5.12 -1.65
CA GLN A 25 4.68 5.87 -0.53
C GLN A 25 3.89 5.57 0.75
N PRO A 26 4.55 5.11 1.84
CA PRO A 26 3.92 4.99 3.13
C PRO A 26 3.86 6.37 3.79
N VAL A 27 2.66 6.83 4.15
CA VAL A 27 2.44 8.09 4.86
C VAL A 27 2.16 7.78 6.33
N ASN A 28 3.06 8.23 7.20
CA ASN A 28 3.02 7.99 8.65
C ASN A 28 3.03 9.30 9.44
N ALA A 29 2.93 9.22 10.78
CA ALA A 29 3.17 10.37 11.65
C ALA A 29 4.57 10.98 11.44
N PRO A 30 4.74 12.32 11.58
CA PRO A 30 3.74 13.33 11.95
C PRO A 30 2.87 13.83 10.78
N THR A 31 3.09 13.35 9.55
CA THR A 31 2.35 13.80 8.36
C THR A 31 0.86 13.47 8.42
N VAL A 32 0.49 12.37 9.09
CA VAL A 32 -0.89 12.03 9.44
C VAL A 32 -1.00 11.73 10.94
N PRO A 33 -2.18 11.88 11.57
CA PRO A 33 -2.39 11.46 12.95
C PRO A 33 -1.97 10.00 13.18
N ALA A 34 -1.35 9.72 14.33
CA ALA A 34 -0.99 8.35 14.70
C ALA A 34 -2.24 7.45 14.71
N GLY A 35 -2.12 6.24 14.17
CA GLY A 35 -3.26 5.31 13.98
C GLY A 35 -4.04 5.54 12.68
N SER A 36 -3.68 6.55 11.87
CA SER A 36 -4.27 6.82 10.55
C SER A 36 -3.28 6.63 9.39
N GLU A 37 -2.22 5.86 9.64
CA GLU A 37 -1.20 5.52 8.66
C GLU A 37 -1.81 4.83 7.44
N ARG A 38 -1.33 5.19 6.26
CA ARG A 38 -1.89 4.75 4.97
C ARG A 38 -0.84 4.76 3.87
N LEU A 39 -1.09 3.98 2.82
CA LEU A 39 -0.33 4.06 1.57
C LEU A 39 -0.93 5.16 0.68
N ARG A 40 -0.07 5.99 0.10
CA ARG A 40 -0.44 6.98 -0.92
C ARG A 40 -0.21 6.37 -2.30
N VAL A 41 -1.32 6.07 -2.96
CA VAL A 41 -1.36 5.62 -4.35
C VAL A 41 -1.84 6.80 -5.20
N THR A 42 -1.16 7.10 -6.30
CA THR A 42 -1.52 8.20 -7.20
C THR A 42 -1.42 7.70 -8.64
N PRO A 43 -2.45 6.99 -9.14
CA PRO A 43 -2.47 6.58 -10.54
C PRO A 43 -2.49 7.83 -11.43
N THR A 44 -1.79 7.75 -12.56
CA THR A 44 -1.69 8.82 -13.56
C THR A 44 -2.09 8.27 -14.92
N SER A 45 -2.28 9.14 -15.92
CA SER A 45 -2.59 8.73 -17.30
C SER A 45 -1.50 7.87 -17.96
N ALA A 46 -0.30 7.80 -17.38
CA ALA A 46 0.78 6.95 -17.84
C ALA A 46 0.60 5.48 -17.41
N HIS A 47 -0.26 5.19 -16.43
CA HIS A 47 -0.55 3.83 -15.99
C HIS A 47 -1.67 3.25 -16.86
N THR A 48 -1.42 2.07 -17.42
CA THR A 48 -2.40 1.31 -18.18
C THR A 48 -3.38 0.60 -17.25
N HIS A 49 -4.46 0.04 -17.80
CA HIS A 49 -5.37 -0.80 -17.03
C HIS A 49 -4.65 -2.04 -16.49
N GLU A 50 -3.73 -2.61 -17.27
CA GLU A 50 -2.93 -3.77 -16.84
C GLU A 50 -2.03 -3.45 -15.65
N ASP A 51 -1.42 -2.25 -15.62
CA ASP A 51 -0.63 -1.79 -14.47
C ASP A 51 -1.48 -1.69 -13.20
N VAL A 52 -2.72 -1.19 -13.34
CA VAL A 52 -3.67 -1.07 -12.23
C VAL A 52 -4.09 -2.46 -11.74
N ASP A 53 -4.42 -3.38 -12.64
CA ASP A 53 -4.82 -4.74 -12.29
C ASP A 53 -3.67 -5.51 -11.62
N TYR A 54 -2.45 -5.38 -12.14
CA TYR A 54 -1.25 -5.94 -11.54
C TYR A 54 -1.02 -5.39 -10.12
N PHE A 55 -1.14 -4.07 -9.95
CA PHE A 55 -1.05 -3.43 -8.65
C PHE A 55 -2.11 -3.95 -7.67
N LEU A 56 -3.37 -4.05 -8.08
CA LEU A 56 -4.46 -4.54 -7.23
C LEU A 56 -4.24 -6.00 -6.82
N ALA A 57 -3.75 -6.84 -7.73
CA ALA A 57 -3.43 -8.23 -7.45
C ALA A 57 -2.27 -8.37 -6.46
N ALA A 58 -1.17 -7.63 -6.67
CA ALA A 58 -0.04 -7.58 -5.75
C ALA A 58 -0.46 -7.07 -4.36
N LEU A 59 -1.19 -5.96 -4.33
CA LEU A 59 -1.68 -5.36 -3.09
C LEU A 59 -2.58 -6.33 -2.32
N SER A 60 -3.51 -7.03 -2.98
CA SER A 60 -4.39 -8.02 -2.35
C SER A 60 -3.60 -9.17 -1.70
N LYS A 61 -2.54 -9.67 -2.36
CA LYS A 61 -1.66 -10.71 -1.80
C LYS A 61 -0.93 -10.22 -0.55
N VAL A 62 -0.30 -9.05 -0.63
CA VAL A 62 0.43 -8.47 0.51
C VAL A 62 -0.51 -8.15 1.67
N TRP A 63 -1.72 -7.66 1.39
CA TRP A 63 -2.73 -7.34 2.40
C TRP A 63 -3.19 -8.58 3.17
N ALA A 64 -3.40 -9.70 2.46
CA ALA A 64 -3.80 -10.97 3.04
C ALA A 64 -2.68 -11.59 3.88
N ALA A 65 -1.44 -11.59 3.36
CA ALA A 65 -0.27 -12.09 4.09
C ALA A 65 0.02 -11.33 5.40
N ASN A 66 -0.40 -10.06 5.46
CA ASN A 66 -0.21 -9.21 6.62
C ASN A 66 -1.45 -9.16 7.54
N GLU A 67 -2.51 -9.95 7.31
CA GLU A 67 -3.73 -9.96 8.14
C GLU A 67 -4.36 -8.57 8.37
N LEU A 68 -4.32 -7.72 7.34
CA LEU A 68 -4.90 -6.39 7.43
C LEU A 68 -6.41 -6.46 7.16
N ARG A 69 -7.22 -5.77 7.98
CA ARG A 69 -8.66 -5.65 7.74
C ARG A 69 -8.88 -4.97 6.40
N ARG A 70 -9.73 -5.58 5.56
CA ARG A 70 -10.34 -4.90 4.42
C ARG A 70 -11.37 -3.91 4.97
N ALA A 71 -11.41 -2.70 4.41
CA ALA A 71 -12.56 -1.84 4.62
C ALA A 71 -13.75 -2.53 3.94
N GLY A 72 -14.76 -2.91 4.73
CA GLY A 72 -16.02 -3.43 4.24
C GLY A 72 -16.92 -2.33 3.71
#